data_AF-A0A2V9BZ44-F1
#
_entry.id   AF-A0A2V9BZ44-F1
#
_cell.length_a   1.000
_cell.length_b   1.000
_cell.length_c   1.000
_cell.angle_alpha   90.00
_cell.angle_beta   90.00
_cell.angle_gamma   90.00
#
_symmetry.space_group_name_H-M   'P 1'
#
loop_
_entity.id
_entity.type
_entity.pdbx_description
1 polymer ?
#
loop_
_entity_poly.entity_id
_entity_poly.type
_entity_poly.pdbx_seq_one_letter_code
_entity_poly.pdbx_strand_id
1 'polypeptide(L)'
;MYRHFESKQQLAAEAFDYAWRIALDTRFEGTQEIPNTVDRLKQVVGNFRDRRAGLVPGGCPLLNTAIDSDDGNPQLRAKARRALSSWLDRLQSIAEEGQRRGEVRSDVDSAKLATLIASTLEGSLMVSRLQRNGDPLDLACLHLEEYLETKVRARQSKAGEDKS
;
A
#
# COMPACT_ATOMS: atom_id res chain seq x y z
N MET A 1 3.07 -0.09 -34.58
CA MET A 1 2.87 -0.40 -33.15
C MET A 1 3.23 -1.84 -32.74
N TYR A 2 3.92 -2.63 -33.60
CA TYR A 2 4.42 -3.98 -33.29
C TYR A 2 5.97 -4.09 -33.35
N ARG A 3 6.69 -2.96 -33.42
CA ARG A 3 8.14 -2.95 -33.70
C ARG A 3 9.03 -2.94 -32.44
N HIS A 4 8.44 -2.99 -31.24
CA HIS A 4 9.14 -2.92 -29.95
C HIS A 4 8.84 -4.08 -28.98
N PHE A 5 7.90 -4.98 -29.29
CA PHE A 5 7.54 -6.10 -28.41
C PHE A 5 7.36 -7.38 -29.22
N GLU A 6 7.91 -8.48 -28.73
CA GLU A 6 7.91 -9.80 -29.35
C GLU A 6 6.52 -10.47 -29.29
N SER A 7 5.64 -10.06 -28.37
CA SER A 7 4.25 -10.55 -28.29
C SER A 7 3.29 -9.60 -27.56
N LYS A 8 1.97 -9.82 -27.74
CA LYS A 8 0.92 -9.15 -26.94
C LYS A 8 1.07 -9.38 -25.43
N GLN A 9 1.57 -10.56 -25.03
CA GLN A 9 1.81 -10.88 -23.62
C GLN A 9 2.98 -10.09 -23.05
N GLN A 10 4.06 -9.91 -23.82
CA GLN A 10 5.18 -9.07 -23.41
C GLN A 10 4.76 -7.61 -23.28
N LEU A 11 3.97 -7.09 -24.23
CA LEU A 11 3.42 -5.73 -24.12
C LEU A 11 2.57 -5.55 -22.86
N ALA A 12 1.69 -6.51 -22.53
CA ALA A 12 0.88 -6.46 -21.31
C ALA A 12 1.75 -6.50 -20.04
N ALA A 13 2.81 -7.31 -20.05
CA ALA A 13 3.74 -7.44 -18.94
C ALA A 13 4.58 -6.18 -18.69
N GLU A 14 4.98 -5.47 -19.74
CA GLU A 14 5.70 -4.18 -19.63
C GLU A 14 4.75 -3.04 -19.25
N ALA A 15 3.52 -3.04 -19.79
CA ALA A 15 2.48 -2.09 -19.38
C ALA A 15 2.13 -2.23 -17.89
N PHE A 16 2.04 -3.45 -17.39
CA PHE A 16 1.83 -3.73 -15.97
C PHE A 16 2.95 -3.14 -15.11
N ASP A 17 4.22 -3.46 -15.41
CA ASP A 17 5.35 -2.98 -14.61
C ASP A 17 5.41 -1.44 -14.59
N TYR A 18 5.16 -0.81 -15.74
CA TYR A 18 5.10 0.64 -15.84
C TYR A 18 3.99 1.24 -14.98
N ALA A 19 2.76 0.73 -15.10
CA ALA A 19 1.61 1.20 -14.33
C ALA A 19 1.80 0.97 -12.83
N TRP A 20 2.29 -0.21 -12.45
CA TRP A 20 2.55 -0.56 -11.06
C TRP A 20 3.61 0.33 -10.43
N ARG A 21 4.72 0.60 -11.13
CA ARG A 21 5.77 1.50 -10.62
C ARG A 21 5.20 2.87 -10.29
N ILE A 22 4.43 3.47 -11.20
CA ILE A 22 3.80 4.78 -10.96
C ILE A 22 2.86 4.71 -9.77
N ALA A 23 1.98 3.70 -9.73
CA ALA A 23 1.03 3.53 -8.63
C ALA A 23 1.74 3.40 -7.27
N LEU A 24 2.80 2.59 -7.22
CA LEU A 24 3.56 2.37 -6.00
C LEU A 24 4.30 3.65 -5.56
N ASP A 25 4.98 4.35 -6.46
CA ASP A 25 5.69 5.58 -6.12
C ASP A 25 4.74 6.68 -5.65
N THR A 26 3.58 6.81 -6.31
CA THR A 26 2.50 7.71 -5.89
C THR A 26 1.98 7.39 -4.49
N ARG A 27 1.85 6.10 -4.11
CA ARG A 27 1.41 5.69 -2.76
C ARG A 27 2.40 6.12 -1.68
N PHE A 28 3.70 6.15 -1.98
CA PHE A 28 4.74 6.49 -1.00
C PHE A 28 5.23 7.94 -1.09
N GLU A 29 4.63 8.75 -1.96
CA GLU A 29 5.04 10.13 -2.18
C GLU A 29 4.91 10.97 -0.90
N GLY A 30 5.94 11.76 -0.59
CA GLY A 30 6.00 12.61 0.61
C GLY A 30 6.31 11.89 1.92
N THR A 31 6.35 10.54 1.95
CA THR A 31 6.62 9.79 3.19
C THR A 31 8.02 10.04 3.75
N GLN A 32 9.00 10.34 2.91
CA GLN A 32 10.38 10.58 3.34
C GLN A 32 10.53 11.85 4.19
N GLU A 33 9.64 12.84 3.98
CA GLU A 33 9.65 14.13 4.69
C GLU A 33 8.99 14.04 6.08
N ILE A 34 8.28 12.94 6.37
CA ILE A 34 7.56 12.76 7.62
C ILE A 34 8.52 12.09 8.63
N PRO A 35 8.83 12.70 9.79
CA PRO A 35 9.75 12.09 10.74
C PRO A 35 9.20 10.82 11.38
N ASN A 36 7.95 10.84 11.84
CA ASN A 36 7.36 9.73 12.57
C ASN A 36 6.83 8.64 11.63
N THR A 37 7.21 7.40 11.88
CA THR A 37 6.89 6.23 11.04
C THR A 37 5.41 5.84 11.03
N VAL A 38 4.67 6.05 12.12
CA VAL A 38 3.21 5.83 12.13
C VAL A 38 2.53 6.86 11.23
N ASP A 39 2.97 8.11 11.27
CA ASP A 39 2.46 9.17 10.39
C ASP A 39 2.83 8.91 8.92
N ARG A 40 3.99 8.29 8.64
CA ARG A 40 4.30 7.77 7.29
C ARG A 40 3.30 6.73 6.82
N LEU A 41 2.93 5.76 7.66
CA LEU A 41 1.93 4.75 7.31
C LEU A 41 0.57 5.39 7.03
N LYS A 42 0.16 6.36 7.86
CA LYS A 42 -1.08 7.15 7.63
C LYS A 42 -1.01 7.93 6.32
N GLN A 43 0.15 8.52 5.97
CA GLN A 43 0.34 9.16 4.67
C GLN A 43 0.19 8.19 3.50
N VAL A 44 0.67 6.94 3.62
CA VAL A 44 0.46 5.93 2.57
C VAL A 44 -1.03 5.60 2.41
N VAL A 45 -1.77 5.48 3.52
CA VAL A 45 -3.23 5.28 3.52
C VAL A 45 -3.95 6.45 2.84
N GLY A 46 -3.61 7.69 3.21
CA GLY A 46 -4.17 8.89 2.59
C GLY A 46 -3.80 9.02 1.11
N ASN A 47 -2.56 8.73 0.73
CA ASN A 47 -2.14 8.73 -0.68
C ASN A 47 -2.90 7.70 -1.51
N PHE A 48 -3.20 6.53 -0.97
CA PHE A 48 -4.03 5.53 -1.65
C PHE A 48 -5.45 6.06 -1.90
N ARG A 49 -6.00 6.80 -0.92
CA ARG A 49 -7.31 7.45 -1.03
C ARG A 49 -7.33 8.63 -1.98
N ASP A 50 -6.31 9.48 -1.99
CA ASP A 50 -6.41 10.80 -2.64
C ASP A 50 -5.72 10.84 -3.99
N ARG A 51 -4.69 10.01 -4.19
CA ARG A 51 -3.91 10.01 -5.43
C ARG A 51 -4.41 8.92 -6.37
N ARG A 52 -4.50 9.27 -7.65
CA ARG A 52 -5.03 8.41 -8.71
C ARG A 52 -3.99 8.10 -9.79
N ALA A 53 -2.81 8.71 -9.73
CA ALA A 53 -1.74 8.43 -10.66
C ALA A 53 -1.33 6.95 -10.57
N GLY A 54 -1.13 6.32 -11.74
CA GLY A 54 -0.86 4.89 -11.83
C GLY A 54 -2.09 3.99 -11.71
N LEU A 55 -3.29 4.54 -11.42
CA LEU A 55 -4.53 3.80 -11.66
C LEU A 55 -4.75 3.72 -13.17
N VAL A 56 -4.89 2.50 -13.65
CA VAL A 56 -5.31 2.23 -15.02
C VAL A 56 -6.82 2.40 -15.12
N PRO A 57 -7.40 2.62 -16.31
CA PRO A 57 -8.83 2.43 -16.50
C PRO A 57 -9.25 1.07 -15.91
N GLY A 58 -10.13 1.09 -14.90
CA GLY A 58 -10.51 -0.10 -14.14
C GLY A 58 -9.92 -0.22 -12.73
N GLY A 59 -9.06 0.70 -12.27
CA GLY A 59 -8.61 0.76 -10.87
C GLY A 59 -7.15 0.34 -10.65
N CYS A 60 -6.89 -0.43 -9.60
CA CYS A 60 -5.53 -0.81 -9.21
C CYS A 60 -4.96 -1.83 -10.21
N PRO A 61 -3.79 -1.56 -10.82
CA PRO A 61 -3.17 -2.51 -11.76
C PRO A 61 -2.80 -3.83 -11.09
N LEU A 62 -2.41 -3.81 -9.81
CA LEU A 62 -2.11 -5.03 -9.04
C LEU A 62 -3.37 -5.89 -8.86
N LEU A 63 -4.47 -5.33 -8.36
CA LEU A 63 -5.71 -6.07 -8.14
C LEU A 63 -6.23 -6.68 -9.45
N ASN A 64 -6.30 -5.88 -10.51
CA ASN A 64 -6.81 -6.33 -11.80
C ASN A 64 -5.95 -7.48 -12.37
N THR A 65 -4.63 -7.31 -12.34
CA THR A 65 -3.70 -8.34 -12.84
C THR A 65 -3.72 -9.60 -11.98
N ALA A 66 -3.89 -9.48 -10.66
CA ALA A 66 -3.96 -10.62 -9.77
C ALA A 66 -5.16 -11.53 -10.10
N ILE A 67 -6.32 -10.94 -10.42
CA ILE A 67 -7.53 -11.67 -10.81
C ILE A 67 -7.44 -12.19 -12.25
N ASP A 68 -6.96 -11.38 -13.20
CA ASP A 68 -6.92 -11.78 -14.62
C ASP A 68 -5.86 -12.87 -14.93
N SER A 69 -4.85 -13.03 -14.07
CA SER A 69 -3.71 -13.92 -14.32
C SER A 69 -3.66 -15.17 -13.44
N ASP A 70 -4.61 -15.37 -12.53
CA ASP A 70 -4.61 -16.50 -11.59
C ASP A 70 -4.73 -17.86 -12.31
N ASP A 71 -5.55 -17.95 -13.35
CA ASP A 71 -5.85 -19.18 -14.08
C ASP A 71 -5.28 -19.23 -15.53
N GLY A 72 -4.68 -18.15 -16.05
CA GLY A 72 -4.39 -18.03 -17.49
C GLY A 72 -3.00 -17.53 -17.90
N ASN A 73 -2.21 -16.90 -17.02
CA ASN A 73 -0.92 -16.32 -17.42
C ASN A 73 0.14 -16.36 -16.30
N PRO A 74 0.97 -17.41 -16.24
CA PRO A 74 2.00 -17.57 -15.22
C PRO A 74 3.02 -16.42 -15.15
N GLN A 75 3.32 -15.78 -16.28
CA GLN A 75 4.27 -14.67 -16.35
C GLN A 75 3.70 -13.41 -15.68
N LEU A 76 2.44 -13.06 -15.99
CA LEU A 76 1.74 -11.94 -15.33
C LEU A 76 1.50 -12.24 -13.85
N ARG A 77 1.15 -13.48 -13.50
CA ARG A 77 1.00 -13.90 -12.10
C ARG A 77 2.30 -13.72 -11.32
N ALA A 78 3.44 -14.07 -11.90
CA ALA A 78 4.75 -13.84 -11.28
C ALA A 78 5.05 -12.34 -11.09
N LYS A 79 4.66 -11.49 -12.06
CA LYS A 79 4.79 -10.03 -11.93
C LYS A 79 3.87 -9.46 -10.85
N ALA A 80 2.60 -9.86 -10.81
CA ALA A 80 1.66 -9.46 -9.76
C ALA A 80 2.14 -9.88 -8.37
N ARG A 81 2.70 -11.10 -8.22
CA ARG A 81 3.30 -11.54 -6.96
C ARG A 81 4.47 -10.66 -6.53
N ARG A 82 5.40 -10.33 -7.44
CA ARG A 82 6.53 -9.44 -7.15
C ARG A 82 6.05 -8.04 -6.76
N ALA A 83 5.04 -7.53 -7.46
CA ALA A 83 4.42 -6.25 -7.17
C ALA A 83 3.81 -6.24 -5.75
N LEU A 84 3.01 -7.24 -5.40
CA LEU A 84 2.47 -7.39 -4.05
C LEU A 84 3.57 -7.46 -2.99
N SER A 85 4.58 -8.32 -3.18
CA SER A 85 5.72 -8.41 -2.26
C SER A 85 6.40 -7.05 -2.07
N SER A 86 6.69 -6.32 -3.16
CA SER A 86 7.34 -5.01 -3.08
C SER A 86 6.53 -3.98 -2.28
N TRP A 87 5.20 -4.05 -2.32
CA TRP A 87 4.34 -3.16 -1.54
C TRP A 87 4.34 -3.53 -0.07
N LEU A 88 4.18 -4.83 0.24
CA LEU A 88 4.20 -5.34 1.59
C LEU A 88 5.54 -5.06 2.28
N ASP A 89 6.65 -5.31 1.58
CA ASP A 89 8.00 -5.09 2.09
C ASP A 89 8.24 -3.61 2.44
N ARG A 90 7.75 -2.68 1.61
CA ARG A 90 7.86 -1.23 1.89
C ARG A 90 7.04 -0.82 3.12
N LEU A 91 5.81 -1.33 3.26
CA LEU A 91 4.98 -1.07 4.44
C LEU A 91 5.59 -1.66 5.71
N GLN A 92 6.04 -2.92 5.63
CA GLN A 92 6.69 -3.62 6.73
C GLN A 92 7.96 -2.90 7.18
N SER A 93 8.79 -2.43 6.24
CA SER A 93 10.03 -1.70 6.55
C SER A 93 9.77 -0.43 7.36
N ILE A 94 8.70 0.33 7.06
CA ILE A 94 8.32 1.52 7.82
C ILE A 94 7.92 1.13 9.26
N ALA A 95 7.14 0.07 9.40
CA ALA A 95 6.71 -0.41 10.72
C ALA A 95 7.90 -0.89 11.57
N GLU A 96 8.82 -1.66 10.99
CA GLU A 96 10.04 -2.13 11.66
C GLU A 96 10.98 -0.98 12.04
N GLU A 97 11.10 0.05 11.18
CA GLU A 97 11.82 1.28 11.53
C GLU A 97 11.17 1.94 12.76
N GLY A 98 9.85 2.03 12.78
CA GLY A 98 9.10 2.57 13.90
C GLY A 98 9.31 1.80 15.19
N GLN A 99 9.40 0.47 15.12
CA GLN A 99 9.70 -0.36 16.28
C GLN A 99 11.11 -0.11 16.82
N ARG A 100 12.11 -0.02 15.93
CA ARG A 100 13.49 0.33 16.32
C ARG A 100 13.58 1.72 16.97
N ARG A 101 12.72 2.65 16.56
CA ARG A 101 12.66 4.03 17.08
C ARG A 101 11.74 4.20 18.28
N GLY A 102 11.03 3.14 18.71
CA GLY A 102 10.05 3.22 19.79
C GLY A 102 8.79 4.02 19.45
N GLU A 103 8.49 4.19 18.16
CA GLU A 103 7.30 4.90 17.66
C GLU A 103 6.14 3.95 17.36
N VAL A 104 6.46 2.71 17.00
CA VAL A 104 5.52 1.58 16.85
C VAL A 104 5.72 0.65 18.04
N ARG A 105 4.63 0.13 18.61
CA ARG A 105 4.70 -0.81 19.72
C ARG A 105 5.49 -2.07 19.34
N SER A 106 6.26 -2.60 20.29
CA SER A 106 7.10 -3.78 20.10
C SER A 106 6.33 -5.08 19.90
N ASP A 107 5.06 -5.14 20.32
CA ASP A 107 4.20 -6.32 20.17
C ASP A 107 3.43 -6.35 18.83
N VAL A 108 3.58 -5.32 17.99
CA VAL A 108 2.99 -5.29 16.65
C VAL A 108 3.81 -6.18 15.72
N ASP A 109 3.14 -7.10 15.02
CA ASP A 109 3.75 -7.88 13.95
C ASP A 109 3.72 -7.05 12.65
N SER A 110 4.89 -6.56 12.23
CA SER A 110 5.05 -5.66 11.09
C SER A 110 4.60 -6.28 9.76
N ALA A 111 4.79 -7.59 9.56
CA ALA A 111 4.35 -8.29 8.36
C ALA A 111 2.82 -8.42 8.31
N LYS A 112 2.19 -8.74 9.45
CA LYS A 112 0.72 -8.77 9.56
C LYS A 112 0.12 -7.37 9.38
N LEU A 113 0.75 -6.34 9.94
CA LEU A 113 0.32 -4.94 9.77
C LEU A 113 0.34 -4.54 8.29
N ALA A 114 1.44 -4.81 7.59
CA ALA A 114 1.55 -4.54 6.15
C ALA A 114 0.46 -5.23 5.34
N THR A 115 0.21 -6.51 5.64
CA THR A 115 -0.84 -7.31 4.99
C THR A 115 -2.23 -6.75 5.27
N LEU A 116 -2.52 -6.35 6.51
CA LEU A 116 -3.80 -5.76 6.90
C LEU A 116 -4.06 -4.45 6.16
N ILE A 117 -3.07 -3.55 6.11
CA ILE A 117 -3.19 -2.27 5.38
C ILE A 117 -3.48 -2.55 3.91
N ALA A 118 -2.65 -3.36 3.25
CA ALA A 118 -2.76 -3.62 1.82
C ALA A 118 -4.11 -4.27 1.45
N SER A 119 -4.53 -5.31 2.18
CA SER A 119 -5.79 -6.01 1.92
C SER A 119 -7.03 -5.14 2.16
N THR A 120 -7.01 -4.32 3.21
CA THR A 120 -8.11 -3.39 3.53
C THR A 120 -8.27 -2.31 2.46
N LEU A 121 -7.16 -1.77 1.96
CA LEU A 121 -7.17 -0.75 0.91
C LEU A 121 -7.60 -1.30 -0.46
N GLU A 122 -7.04 -2.43 -0.90
CA GLU A 122 -7.43 -3.03 -2.20
C GLU A 122 -8.88 -3.53 -2.17
N GLY A 123 -9.31 -4.14 -1.06
CA GLY A 123 -10.68 -4.62 -0.89
C GLY A 123 -11.71 -3.49 -0.87
N SER A 124 -11.43 -2.41 -0.16
CA SER A 124 -12.32 -1.24 -0.13
C SER A 124 -12.38 -0.52 -1.48
N LEU A 125 -11.26 -0.40 -2.18
CA LEU A 125 -11.23 0.11 -3.56
C LEU A 125 -12.10 -0.74 -4.50
N MET A 126 -12.03 -2.07 -4.38
CA MET A 126 -12.87 -3.00 -5.15
C MET A 126 -14.36 -2.73 -4.92
N VAL A 127 -14.78 -2.66 -3.65
CA VAL A 127 -16.19 -2.40 -3.28
C VAL A 127 -16.63 -1.02 -3.80
N SER A 128 -15.81 0.01 -3.58
CA SER A 128 -16.06 1.37 -4.07
C SER A 128 -16.25 1.42 -5.59
N ARG A 129 -15.49 0.63 -6.33
CA ARG A 129 -15.59 0.58 -7.79
C ARG A 129 -16.83 -0.16 -8.25
N LEU A 130 -17.14 -1.29 -7.63
CA LEU A 130 -18.35 -2.06 -7.93
C LEU A 130 -19.63 -1.26 -7.66
N GLN A 131 -19.67 -0.54 -6.54
CA GLN A 131 -20.83 0.27 -6.13
C GLN A 131 -20.86 1.66 -6.77
N ARG A 132 -19.78 2.07 -7.45
CA ARG A 132 -19.57 3.45 -7.94
C ARG A 132 -19.72 4.49 -6.83
N ASN A 133 -19.28 4.14 -5.62
CA ASN A 133 -19.37 4.96 -4.42
C ASN A 133 -17.98 5.07 -3.75
N GLY A 134 -17.58 6.27 -3.31
CA GLY A 134 -16.33 6.48 -2.59
C GLY A 134 -16.35 6.01 -1.13
N ASP A 135 -17.53 5.93 -0.52
CA ASP A 135 -17.67 5.71 0.94
C ASP A 135 -16.94 4.48 1.49
N PRO A 136 -16.92 3.30 0.82
CA PRO A 136 -16.21 2.13 1.33
C PRO A 136 -14.70 2.37 1.52
N LEU A 137 -14.05 3.06 0.57
CA LEU A 137 -12.64 3.43 0.65
C LEU A 137 -12.40 4.48 1.74
N ASP A 138 -13.27 5.47 1.85
CA ASP A 138 -13.17 6.51 2.88
C ASP A 138 -13.30 5.92 4.30
N LEU A 139 -14.25 4.99 4.49
CA LEU A 139 -14.41 4.25 5.75
C LEU A 139 -13.18 3.41 6.09
N ALA A 140 -12.62 2.71 5.10
CA ALA A 140 -11.43 1.89 5.27
C ALA A 140 -10.21 2.73 5.67
N CYS A 141 -10.01 3.89 5.04
CA CYS A 141 -8.94 4.83 5.39
C CYS A 141 -9.10 5.37 6.80
N LEU A 142 -10.32 5.82 7.17
CA LEU A 142 -10.61 6.29 8.53
C LEU A 142 -10.31 5.21 9.58
N HIS A 143 -10.76 3.98 9.34
CA HIS A 143 -10.51 2.86 10.24
C HIS A 143 -9.01 2.56 10.39
N LEU A 144 -8.26 2.54 9.27
CA LEU A 144 -6.82 2.31 9.31
C LEU A 144 -6.08 3.43 10.04
N GLU A 145 -6.46 4.68 9.83
CA GLU A 145 -5.85 5.82 10.53
C GLU A 145 -6.08 5.76 12.04
N GLU A 146 -7.30 5.44 12.48
CA GLU A 146 -7.62 5.25 13.89
C GLU A 146 -6.89 4.03 14.48
N TYR A 147 -6.84 2.93 13.75
CA TYR A 147 -6.12 1.72 14.17
C TYR A 147 -4.62 1.97 14.32
N LEU A 148 -4.01 2.67 13.35
CA LEU A 148 -2.61 3.06 13.39
C LEU A 148 -2.32 3.95 14.60
N GLU A 149 -3.22 4.89 14.90
CA GLU A 149 -3.07 5.79 16.03
C GLU A 149 -3.22 5.08 17.39
N THR A 150 -4.24 4.24 17.53
CA THR A 150 -4.68 3.73 18.84
C THR A 150 -4.12 2.35 19.19
N LYS A 151 -3.79 1.54 18.19
CA LYS A 151 -3.31 0.16 18.37
C LYS A 151 -1.87 -0.05 17.95
N VAL A 152 -1.34 0.75 17.03
CA VAL A 152 0.02 0.57 16.50
C VAL A 152 1.01 1.55 17.14
N ARG A 153 0.65 2.84 17.26
CA ARG A 153 1.55 3.84 17.86
C ARG A 153 1.93 3.48 19.29
N ALA A 154 3.22 3.57 19.59
CA ALA A 154 3.72 3.46 20.95
C ALA A 154 3.25 4.68 21.77
N ARG A 155 2.85 4.45 23.02
CA ARG A 155 2.59 5.57 23.94
C ARG A 155 3.92 6.23 24.27
N GLN A 156 3.98 7.55 24.17
CA GLN A 156 5.15 8.29 24.63
C GLN A 156 5.33 8.02 26.13
N SER A 157 6.49 7.48 26.50
CA SER A 157 6.94 7.48 27.89
C SER A 157 7.12 8.94 28.29
N LYS A 158 6.36 9.44 29.28
CA LYS A 158 6.72 10.69 29.97
C LYS A 158 8.06 10.46 30.69
N ALA A 159 9.17 10.70 30.00
CA ALA A 159 10.49 10.78 30.60
C ALA A 159 10.96 12.23 30.48
N GLY A 160 10.68 13.06 31.49
CA GLY A 160 11.20 14.43 31.51
C GLY A 160 10.56 15.48 32.41
N GLU A 161 9.54 15.19 33.24
CA GLU A 161 8.90 16.21 34.10
C GLU A 161 9.16 16.04 35.61
N ASP A 162 10.22 15.32 36.01
CA ASP A 162 10.59 15.25 37.42
C ASP A 162 12.11 15.32 37.58
N LYS A 163 12.63 16.54 37.41
CA LYS A 163 13.93 17.01 37.92
C LYS A 163 14.10 18.50 37.57
N SER A 164 13.46 19.37 38.34
CA SER A 164 14.10 20.57 38.91
C SER A 164 13.23 21.19 40.00
#